data_AF-L1JBR5-F1
#
_entry.id   AF-L1JBR5-F1
#
_cell.length_a   1.000
_cell.length_b   1.000
_cell.length_c   1.000
_cell.angle_alpha   90.00
_cell.angle_beta   90.00
_cell.angle_gamma   90.00
#
_symmetry.space_group_name_H-M   'P 1'
#
loop_
_entity.id
_entity.type
_entity.pdbx_description
1 polymer ?
#
loop_
_entity_poly.entity_id
_entity_poly.type
_entity_poly.pdbx_seq_one_letter_code
_entity_poly.pdbx_strand_id
1 'polypeptide(L)'
;MRQKAHGTSEKPVMKNLRWGCDYETADRICNFNRHYAEFAGYWTTTKFLQEVDKEKETTYYDSVTGKPLFIAPRGRTFEEFKAESISHGWPSFRDEEVVWENVRCLNNGEAVSVDGTHLGHNLPDRKGNRYCINLVSVAGNPNPEH
;
A
#
# COMPACT_ATOMS: atom_id res chain seq x y z
N MET A 1 0.23 3.56 -22.17
CA MET A 1 -0.62 2.69 -21.33
C MET A 1 -2.00 2.61 -21.96
N ARG A 2 -2.59 1.42 -22.05
CA ARG A 2 -3.98 1.27 -22.52
C ARG A 2 -4.91 1.82 -21.43
N GLN A 3 -5.86 2.66 -21.80
CA GLN A 3 -6.86 3.18 -20.87
C GLN A 3 -7.62 2.00 -20.25
N LYS A 4 -7.65 1.93 -18.91
CA LYS A 4 -8.36 0.89 -18.19
C LYS A 4 -9.83 1.31 -18.00
N ALA A 5 -10.68 0.36 -17.61
CA ALA A 5 -12.12 0.59 -17.47
C ALA A 5 -12.48 1.53 -16.30
N HIS A 6 -11.64 1.63 -15.26
CA HIS A 6 -11.87 2.45 -14.09
C HIS A 6 -10.60 3.24 -13.72
N GLY A 7 -10.41 4.37 -14.40
CA GLY A 7 -9.21 5.20 -14.23
C GLY A 7 -7.94 4.46 -14.67
N THR A 8 -7.06 4.13 -13.73
CA THR A 8 -5.82 3.39 -13.99
C THR A 8 -5.88 1.90 -13.68
N SER A 9 -7.02 1.38 -13.22
CA SER A 9 -7.25 -0.04 -12.95
C SER A 9 -8.51 -0.56 -13.67
N GLU A 10 -8.73 -1.87 -13.63
CA GLU A 10 -9.89 -2.50 -14.29
C GLU A 10 -11.19 -2.37 -13.51
N LYS A 11 -11.11 -2.18 -12.18
CA LYS A 11 -12.25 -2.25 -11.26
C LYS A 11 -12.08 -1.23 -10.13
N PRO A 12 -13.16 -0.76 -9.50
CA PRO A 12 -13.05 -0.01 -8.25
C PRO A 12 -12.40 -0.86 -7.15
N VAL A 13 -12.00 -0.19 -6.06
CA VAL A 13 -11.54 -0.89 -4.85
C VAL A 13 -12.64 -1.79 -4.26
N MET A 14 -12.23 -2.77 -3.44
CA MET A 14 -13.15 -3.60 -2.67
C MET A 14 -14.00 -2.75 -1.73
N LYS A 15 -15.27 -3.14 -1.51
CA LYS A 15 -16.16 -2.42 -0.58
C LYS A 15 -15.81 -2.64 0.89
N ASN A 16 -15.23 -3.78 1.23
CA ASN A 16 -14.97 -4.22 2.59
C ASN A 16 -13.47 -4.10 2.95
N LEU A 17 -12.88 -2.91 2.80
CA LEU A 17 -11.46 -2.70 3.10
C LEU A 17 -11.14 -2.99 4.57
N ARG A 18 -9.97 -3.57 4.80
CA ARG A 18 -9.43 -3.85 6.14
C ARG A 18 -9.20 -2.55 6.91
N TRP A 19 -9.12 -2.70 8.24
CA TRP A 19 -8.75 -1.65 9.18
C TRP A 19 -9.70 -0.45 9.21
N GLY A 20 -10.89 -0.56 8.59
CA GLY A 20 -11.83 0.57 8.50
C GLY A 20 -11.38 1.67 7.55
N CYS A 21 -10.58 1.34 6.53
CA CYS A 21 -10.23 2.28 5.47
C CYS A 21 -11.48 2.75 4.70
N ASP A 22 -11.48 4.03 4.33
CA ASP A 22 -12.61 4.70 3.68
C ASP A 22 -12.63 4.36 2.19
N TYR A 23 -13.78 3.90 1.71
CA TYR A 23 -13.96 3.45 0.33
C TYR A 23 -13.77 4.58 -0.67
N GLU A 24 -14.35 5.76 -0.43
CA GLU A 24 -14.29 6.88 -1.39
C GLU A 24 -12.87 7.41 -1.53
N THR A 25 -12.17 7.56 -0.41
CA THR A 25 -10.76 7.91 -0.37
C THR A 25 -9.92 6.87 -1.10
N ALA A 26 -10.14 5.58 -0.81
CA ALA A 26 -9.43 4.49 -1.45
C ALA A 26 -9.63 4.47 -2.97
N ASP A 27 -10.87 4.56 -3.45
CA ASP A 27 -11.16 4.50 -4.89
C ASP A 27 -10.49 5.66 -5.64
N ARG A 28 -10.57 6.87 -5.06
CA ARG A 28 -9.90 8.05 -5.63
C ARG A 28 -8.38 7.89 -5.68
N ILE A 29 -7.76 7.44 -4.58
CA ILE A 29 -6.30 7.32 -4.48
C ILE A 29 -5.77 6.20 -5.37
N CYS A 30 -6.42 5.03 -5.36
CA CYS A 30 -5.99 3.86 -6.13
C CYS A 30 -6.11 4.04 -7.65
N ASN A 31 -7.21 4.68 -8.10
CA ASN A 31 -7.64 4.59 -9.50
C ASN A 31 -7.58 5.92 -10.26
N PHE A 32 -7.66 7.06 -9.56
CA PHE A 32 -7.79 8.39 -10.18
C PHE A 32 -6.70 9.36 -9.78
N ASN A 33 -5.65 8.88 -9.09
CA ASN A 33 -4.55 9.69 -8.61
C ASN A 33 -3.22 9.00 -8.86
N ARG A 34 -2.22 9.78 -9.29
CA ARG A 34 -0.87 9.31 -9.65
C ARG A 34 0.24 10.17 -9.06
N HIS A 35 -0.13 11.23 -8.34
CA HIS A 35 0.81 12.24 -7.84
C HIS A 35 0.65 12.51 -6.36
N TYR A 36 -0.57 12.39 -5.83
CA TYR A 36 -0.87 12.68 -4.43
C TYR A 36 -1.03 11.41 -3.61
N ALA A 37 -1.03 11.56 -2.30
CA ALA A 37 -1.30 10.48 -1.35
C ALA A 37 -2.61 10.77 -0.59
N GLU A 38 -3.11 9.79 0.16
CA GLU A 38 -3.96 10.07 1.33
C GLU A 38 -3.21 11.04 2.28
N PHE A 39 -3.91 11.76 3.15
CA PHE A 39 -3.25 12.73 4.02
C PHE A 39 -2.26 12.03 4.99
N ALA A 40 -1.16 12.70 5.32
CA ALA A 40 -0.15 12.17 6.24
C ALA A 40 -0.75 11.83 7.60
N GLY A 41 -0.54 10.59 8.06
CA GLY A 41 -1.08 10.10 9.33
C GLY A 41 -2.47 9.48 9.25
N TYR A 42 -3.12 9.43 8.06
CA TYR A 42 -4.43 8.77 7.88
C TYR A 42 -4.46 7.37 8.50
N TRP A 43 -3.44 6.57 8.23
CA TRP A 43 -3.26 5.21 8.73
C TRP A 43 -3.29 5.07 10.26
N THR A 44 -3.02 6.16 11.01
CA THR A 44 -3.10 6.18 12.48
C THR A 44 -4.51 6.45 13.02
N THR A 45 -5.40 6.96 12.17
CA THR A 45 -6.82 7.19 12.48
C THR A 45 -7.69 5.95 12.21
N THR A 46 -7.13 4.95 11.51
CA THR A 46 -7.80 3.69 11.21
C THR A 46 -7.57 2.68 12.33
N LYS A 47 -8.14 1.48 12.20
CA LYS A 47 -7.92 0.36 13.13
C LYS A 47 -6.61 -0.39 12.88
N PHE A 48 -5.79 0.05 11.92
CA PHE A 48 -4.60 -0.68 11.47
C PHE A 48 -3.66 -1.04 12.62
N LEU A 49 -3.21 -0.05 13.39
CA LEU A 49 -2.29 -0.26 14.51
C LEU A 49 -2.87 -1.07 15.68
N GLN A 50 -4.21 -1.22 15.72
CA GLN A 50 -4.92 -1.98 16.75
C GLN A 50 -5.09 -3.44 16.33
N GLU A 51 -5.27 -3.71 15.03
CA GLU A 51 -5.61 -5.03 14.49
C GLU A 51 -4.40 -5.83 14.00
N VAL A 52 -3.28 -5.18 13.65
CA VAL A 52 -2.07 -5.91 13.23
C VAL A 52 -1.41 -6.64 14.40
N ASP A 53 -1.02 -7.89 14.14
CA ASP A 53 -0.18 -8.67 15.06
C ASP A 53 1.25 -8.09 15.03
N LYS A 54 1.74 -7.62 16.18
CA LYS A 54 3.03 -6.93 16.29
C LYS A 54 4.21 -7.91 16.39
N GLU A 55 3.92 -9.19 16.58
CA GLU A 55 4.92 -10.26 16.70
C GLU A 55 5.05 -11.07 15.41
N LYS A 56 4.17 -10.84 14.42
CA LYS A 56 4.14 -11.58 13.16
C LYS A 56 4.18 -10.66 11.96
N GLU A 57 4.55 -11.24 10.83
CA GLU A 57 4.42 -10.56 9.55
C GLU A 57 2.95 -10.42 9.17
N THR A 58 2.58 -9.24 8.65
CA THR A 58 1.27 -8.96 8.07
C THR A 58 1.40 -8.91 6.56
N THR A 59 0.50 -9.60 5.85
CA THR A 59 0.36 -9.44 4.40
C THR A 59 -0.57 -8.28 4.07
N TYR A 60 -0.11 -7.42 3.18
CA TYR A 60 -0.76 -6.21 2.69
C TYR A 60 -1.25 -6.47 1.27
N TYR A 61 -2.56 -6.36 1.04
CA TYR A 61 -3.21 -6.79 -0.20
C TYR A 61 -3.69 -5.59 -1.01
N ASP A 62 -3.56 -5.67 -2.33
CA ASP A 62 -4.09 -4.69 -3.27
C ASP A 62 -5.57 -4.47 -3.02
N SER A 63 -5.94 -3.21 -2.80
CA SER A 63 -7.32 -2.85 -2.47
C SER A 63 -8.27 -3.00 -3.67
N VAL A 64 -7.76 -3.18 -4.89
CA VAL A 64 -8.55 -3.48 -6.08
C VAL A 64 -8.64 -4.99 -6.32
N THR A 65 -7.52 -5.70 -6.31
CA THR A 65 -7.46 -7.11 -6.79
C THR A 65 -7.40 -8.15 -5.67
N GLY A 66 -6.89 -7.78 -4.50
CA GLY A 66 -6.64 -8.70 -3.38
C GLY A 66 -5.33 -9.47 -3.49
N LYS A 67 -4.46 -9.15 -4.47
CA LYS A 67 -3.14 -9.75 -4.59
C LYS A 67 -2.21 -9.25 -3.48
N PRO A 68 -1.29 -10.09 -2.96
CA PRO A 68 -0.31 -9.65 -1.97
C PRO A 68 0.68 -8.67 -2.59
N LEU A 69 0.83 -7.49 -1.99
CA LEU A 69 1.73 -6.42 -2.44
C LEU A 69 2.95 -6.28 -1.52
N PHE A 70 2.74 -6.37 -0.21
CA PHE A 70 3.80 -6.28 0.78
C PHE A 70 3.62 -7.29 1.90
N ILE A 71 4.72 -7.67 2.54
CA ILE A 71 4.73 -8.50 3.74
C ILE A 71 5.67 -7.82 4.74
N ALA A 72 5.11 -7.28 5.82
CA ALA A 72 5.85 -6.49 6.79
C ALA A 72 5.34 -6.70 8.23
N PRO A 73 6.21 -6.55 9.24
CA PRO A 73 7.63 -6.26 9.13
C PRO A 73 8.44 -7.48 8.68
N ARG A 74 9.49 -7.30 7.85
CA ARG A 74 10.42 -8.37 7.47
C ARG A 74 11.86 -7.86 7.47
N GLY A 75 12.77 -8.61 8.07
CA GLY A 75 14.16 -8.16 8.26
C GLY A 75 14.32 -7.04 9.30
N ARG A 76 13.26 -6.72 10.05
CA ARG A 76 13.20 -5.74 11.14
C ARG A 76 12.04 -6.04 12.08
N THR A 77 11.97 -5.35 13.20
CA THR A 77 10.86 -5.43 14.16
C THR A 77 9.66 -4.58 13.73
N PHE A 78 8.48 -4.88 14.29
CA PHE A 78 7.29 -4.06 14.07
C PHE A 78 7.47 -2.63 14.58
N GLU A 79 8.17 -2.44 15.71
CA GLU A 79 8.42 -1.10 16.25
C GLU A 79 9.33 -0.27 15.33
N GLU A 80 10.31 -0.88 14.67
CA GLU A 80 11.12 -0.19 13.64
C GLU A 80 10.29 0.19 12.41
N PHE A 81 9.43 -0.73 11.92
CA PHE A 81 8.48 -0.45 10.84
C PHE A 81 7.56 0.72 11.19
N LYS A 82 6.97 0.68 12.39
CA LYS A 82 6.05 1.69 12.88
C LYS A 82 6.73 3.04 13.10
N ALA A 83 7.91 3.05 13.73
CA ALA A 83 8.66 4.29 13.98
C ALA A 83 9.03 4.99 12.67
N GLU A 84 9.50 4.23 11.68
CA GLU A 84 9.80 4.76 10.34
C GLU A 84 8.53 5.30 9.65
N SER A 85 7.43 4.55 9.74
CA SER A 85 6.14 4.96 9.18
C SER A 85 5.59 6.24 9.82
N ILE A 86 5.73 6.40 11.13
CA ILE A 86 5.35 7.64 11.84
C ILE A 86 6.22 8.81 11.39
N SER A 87 7.54 8.61 11.30
CA SER A 87 8.47 9.67 10.91
C SER A 87 8.20 10.23 9.52
N HIS A 88 7.65 9.41 8.63
CA HIS A 88 7.36 9.80 7.24
C HIS A 88 5.90 10.10 6.97
N GLY A 89 4.98 9.72 7.87
CA GLY A 89 3.54 10.00 7.77
C GLY A 89 2.72 8.90 7.10
N TRP A 90 3.35 7.89 6.48
CA TRP A 90 2.68 6.76 5.84
C TRP A 90 3.43 5.45 6.11
N PRO A 91 2.75 4.30 6.05
CA PRO A 91 3.39 2.98 6.00
C PRO A 91 4.58 2.98 5.05
N SER A 92 5.77 2.73 5.60
CA SER A 92 7.04 2.81 4.88
C SER A 92 7.68 1.44 4.81
N PHE A 93 7.74 0.86 3.61
CA PHE A 93 8.26 -0.49 3.36
C PHE A 93 9.69 -0.47 2.80
N ARG A 94 10.45 -1.55 3.02
CA ARG A 94 11.79 -1.79 2.47
C ARG A 94 11.77 -2.91 1.43
N ASP A 95 12.88 -3.07 0.69
CA ASP A 95 12.96 -3.98 -0.47
C ASP A 95 12.59 -5.44 -0.12
N GLU A 96 12.94 -5.90 1.08
CA GLU A 96 12.64 -7.24 1.59
C GLU A 96 11.15 -7.47 1.87
N GLU A 97 10.40 -6.38 2.06
CA GLU A 97 8.97 -6.40 2.38
C GLU A 97 8.09 -6.32 1.12
N VAL A 98 8.67 -6.13 -0.07
CA VAL A 98 7.93 -6.00 -1.34
C VAL A 98 7.71 -7.35 -2.00
N VAL A 99 6.48 -7.63 -2.41
CA VAL A 99 6.16 -8.77 -3.28
C VAL A 99 6.38 -8.34 -4.73
N TRP A 100 7.63 -8.45 -5.19
CA TRP A 100 8.07 -7.98 -6.51
C TRP A 100 7.36 -8.64 -7.70
N GLU A 101 6.71 -9.80 -7.50
CA GLU A 101 5.83 -10.37 -8.50
C GLU A 101 4.66 -9.42 -8.85
N ASN A 102 4.12 -8.73 -7.84
CA ASN A 102 2.89 -7.93 -7.92
C ASN A 102 3.11 -6.41 -7.87
N VAL A 103 4.32 -5.94 -7.56
CA VAL A 103 4.65 -4.51 -7.45
C VAL A 103 5.68 -4.08 -8.50
N ARG A 104 5.55 -2.86 -8.99
CA ARG A 104 6.55 -2.20 -9.85
C ARG A 104 6.86 -0.81 -9.30
N CYS A 105 8.12 -0.40 -9.39
CA CYS A 105 8.53 0.99 -9.21
C CYS A 105 8.89 1.58 -10.58
N LEU A 106 8.22 2.66 -10.95
CA LEU A 106 8.42 3.35 -12.21
C LEU A 106 9.62 4.31 -12.11
N ASN A 107 10.14 4.74 -13.26
CA ASN A 107 11.33 5.62 -13.33
C ASN A 107 11.15 6.98 -12.61
N ASN A 108 9.90 7.43 -12.46
CA ASN A 108 9.55 8.65 -11.71
C ASN A 108 9.41 8.40 -10.20
N GLY A 109 9.75 7.21 -9.71
CA GLY A 109 9.61 6.81 -8.31
C GLY A 109 8.21 6.35 -7.92
N GLU A 110 7.23 6.34 -8.84
CA GLU A 110 5.89 5.88 -8.52
C GLU A 110 5.86 4.37 -8.26
N ALA A 111 5.28 3.95 -7.14
CA ALA A 111 5.01 2.55 -6.83
C ALA A 111 3.57 2.19 -7.25
N VAL A 112 3.44 1.15 -8.07
CA VAL A 112 2.16 0.68 -8.61
C VAL A 112 2.05 -0.84 -8.47
N SER A 113 0.83 -1.37 -8.40
CA SER A 113 0.62 -2.80 -8.63
C SER A 113 0.75 -3.12 -10.13
N VAL A 114 1.07 -4.37 -10.46
CA VAL A 114 1.13 -4.85 -11.85
C VAL A 114 -0.22 -4.72 -12.57
N ASP A 115 -1.32 -4.62 -11.83
CA ASP A 115 -2.67 -4.45 -12.36
C ASP A 115 -3.10 -2.97 -12.51
N GLY A 116 -2.25 -2.04 -12.05
CA GLY A 116 -2.42 -0.59 -12.29
C GLY A 116 -2.92 0.22 -11.10
N THR A 117 -3.02 -0.38 -9.90
CA THR A 117 -3.35 0.34 -8.66
C THR A 117 -2.21 1.28 -8.29
N HIS A 118 -2.50 2.56 -8.07
CA HIS A 118 -1.54 3.49 -7.47
C HIS A 118 -1.33 3.14 -5.99
N LEU A 119 -0.08 2.88 -5.60
CA LEU A 119 0.26 2.48 -4.23
C LEU A 119 0.88 3.63 -3.44
N GLY A 120 1.75 4.40 -4.08
CA GLY A 120 2.51 5.48 -3.45
C GLY A 120 3.80 5.74 -4.21
N HIS A 121 4.89 6.01 -3.51
CA HIS A 121 6.17 6.34 -4.13
C HIS A 121 7.36 5.71 -3.41
N ASN A 122 8.37 5.27 -4.16
CA ASN A 122 9.70 5.01 -3.66
C ASN A 122 10.43 6.35 -3.44
N LEU A 123 10.83 6.59 -2.21
CA LEU A 123 11.54 7.80 -1.77
C LEU A 123 12.82 7.37 -1.02
N PRO A 124 13.87 6.95 -1.75
CA PRO A 124 15.08 6.41 -1.15
C PRO A 124 15.72 7.35 -0.14
N ASP A 125 16.34 6.76 0.88
CA ASP A 125 17.10 7.46 1.90
C ASP A 125 18.49 6.81 2.08
N ARG A 126 19.21 7.20 3.14
CA ARG A 126 20.55 6.67 3.43
C ARG A 126 20.58 5.16 3.70
N LYS A 127 19.42 4.52 3.93
CA LYS A 127 19.29 3.08 4.18
C LYS A 127 18.88 2.31 2.92
N GLY A 128 18.70 2.99 1.78
CA GLY A 128 18.26 2.39 0.51
C GLY A 128 16.84 2.81 0.13
N ASN A 129 16.16 1.97 -0.65
CA ASN A 129 14.80 2.24 -1.09
C ASN A 129 13.83 2.31 0.11
N ARG A 130 12.83 3.18 -0.01
CA ARG A 130 11.77 3.33 1.00
C ARG A 130 10.46 3.60 0.29
N TYR A 131 9.58 2.61 0.28
CA TYR A 131 8.29 2.71 -0.36
C TYR A 131 7.30 3.32 0.62
N CYS A 132 6.97 4.59 0.39
CA CYS A 132 5.99 5.36 1.14
C CYS A 132 4.61 5.10 0.52
N ILE A 133 3.81 4.26 1.17
CA ILE A 133 2.62 3.64 0.57
C ILE A 133 1.36 4.11 1.30
N ASN A 134 0.33 4.43 0.53
CA ASN A 134 -1.00 4.75 1.04
C ASN A 134 -1.61 3.51 1.72
N LEU A 135 -2.08 3.62 2.96
CA LEU A 135 -2.74 2.51 3.63
C LEU A 135 -3.98 2.06 2.85
N VAL A 136 -4.76 3.03 2.32
CA VAL A 136 -5.95 2.72 1.51
C VAL A 136 -5.66 1.90 0.25
N SER A 137 -4.43 1.90 -0.25
CA SER A 137 -4.06 1.11 -1.43
C SER A 137 -3.73 -0.35 -1.09
N VAL A 138 -3.44 -0.64 0.18
CA VAL A 138 -3.01 -1.97 0.66
C VAL A 138 -3.94 -2.60 1.72
N ALA A 139 -5.15 -2.04 1.83
CA ALA A 139 -6.20 -2.46 2.74
C ALA A 139 -7.15 -3.50 2.11
N GLY A 140 -6.80 -4.12 0.98
CA GLY A 140 -7.59 -5.19 0.37
C GLY A 140 -7.70 -6.43 1.26
N ASN A 141 -8.56 -7.35 0.87
CA ASN A 141 -8.64 -8.70 1.44
C ASN A 141 -8.01 -9.71 0.49
N PRO A 142 -7.50 -10.84 1.00
CA PRO A 142 -7.03 -11.92 0.14
C PRO A 142 -8.18 -12.38 -0.77
N ASN A 143 -7.94 -12.42 -2.07
CA ASN A 143 -8.87 -12.97 -3.02
C ASN A 143 -8.37 -14.34 -3.50
N PRO A 144 -9.09 -15.45 -3.22
CA PRO A 144 -8.66 -16.80 -3.63
C PRO A 144 -8.74 -17.06 -5.15
N GLU A 145 -9.29 -16.14 -5.95
CA GLU A 145 -9.39 -16.28 -7.42
C GLU A 145 -8.15 -15.77 -8.19
N HIS A 146 -7.08 -15.39 -7.49
CA HIS A 146 -5.79 -15.00 -8.08
C HIS A 146 -4.62 -15.74 -7.45
#